data_AF-A0A1Q7GL89-F1
#
_entry.id   AF-A0A1Q7GL89-F1
#
_cell.length_a   1.000
_cell.length_b   1.000
_cell.length_c   1.000
_cell.angle_alpha   90.00
_cell.angle_beta   90.00
_cell.angle_gamma   90.00
#
_symmetry.space_group_name_H-M   'P 1'
#
loop_
_entity.id
_entity.type
_entity.pdbx_description
1 polymer ?
#
loop_
_entity_poly.entity_id
_entity_poly.type
_entity_poly.pdbx_seq_one_letter_code
_entity_poly.pdbx_strand_id
1 'polypeptide(L)'
;MSEPFLSSDDYDERAHQLYNEAQYDEAIETLREGLGLYPHAVELHVGMGYARLAREEYAWARRGFEEAVGLDPEHEDALAGLGEVLLKFGDRAGAVACFDRILALGFRDDHDLMLQVGRALFREAVLDQARRFFEVAITGHPESAEAAACVGYASHRLADEGGALYWLRRALELDLEHAEARIYLANLLYDRGEYEAALFHLERTAPADHFDGLAIWRLIELKKSVYRLPDDDPELVPWHHRLDELAAEAAPEDLLLAEIEAMGSDGQMRDPRQLELFGTLLTELQGMKARSGPGDVHRVSMLNGATYVGTWEEIVRQMKDDAAEWARGSLEQYMAAVAHRGRKETGVAIPATDPESFIRGSADAGLLRILH
;
A
#
# COMPACT_ATOMS: atom_id res chain seq x y z
N MET A 1 22.78 25.99 -43.24
CA MET A 1 21.59 26.55 -42.56
C MET A 1 22.09 26.98 -41.20
N SER A 2 21.93 28.25 -40.81
CA SER A 2 22.25 28.68 -39.45
C SER A 2 21.35 27.90 -38.50
N GLU A 3 21.92 27.22 -37.52
CA GLU A 3 21.13 26.63 -36.43
C GLU A 3 20.26 27.75 -35.81
N PRO A 4 18.97 27.50 -35.57
CA PRO A 4 18.11 28.49 -34.94
C PRO A 4 18.68 28.86 -33.56
N PHE A 5 18.69 30.15 -33.25
CA PHE A 5 19.06 30.62 -31.92
C PHE A 5 17.98 30.17 -30.93
N LEU A 6 18.34 29.29 -30.01
CA LEU A 6 17.45 28.82 -28.93
C LEU A 6 17.68 29.69 -27.69
N SER A 7 16.59 30.18 -27.09
CA SER A 7 16.58 30.82 -25.78
C SER A 7 16.77 29.79 -24.66
N SER A 8 16.99 30.24 -23.42
CA SER A 8 16.97 29.33 -22.25
C SER A 8 15.67 28.53 -22.18
N ASP A 9 14.55 29.19 -22.44
CA ASP A 9 13.23 28.61 -22.34
C ASP A 9 13.02 27.54 -23.44
N ASP A 10 13.54 27.76 -24.65
CA ASP A 10 13.50 26.75 -25.72
C ASP A 10 14.31 25.49 -25.36
N TYR A 11 15.44 25.65 -24.66
CA TYR A 11 16.23 24.53 -24.16
C TYR A 11 15.50 23.79 -23.05
N ASP A 12 14.86 24.51 -22.13
CA ASP A 12 14.08 23.95 -21.03
C ASP A 12 12.86 23.17 -21.55
N GLU A 13 12.03 23.79 -22.40
CA GLU A 13 10.86 23.15 -23.01
C GLU A 13 11.23 21.86 -23.76
N ARG A 14 12.31 21.91 -24.54
CA ARG A 14 12.80 20.73 -25.27
C ARG A 14 13.29 19.64 -24.33
N ALA A 15 14.03 20.00 -23.29
CA ALA A 15 14.51 19.05 -22.30
C ALA A 15 13.36 18.42 -21.52
N HIS A 16 12.34 19.22 -21.16
CA HIS A 16 11.14 18.76 -20.49
C HIS A 16 10.34 17.79 -21.38
N GLN A 17 10.24 18.05 -22.68
CA GLN A 17 9.65 17.09 -23.63
C GLN A 17 10.42 15.76 -23.64
N LEU A 18 11.75 15.81 -23.78
CA LEU A 18 12.60 14.61 -23.76
C LEU A 18 12.47 13.83 -22.43
N TYR A 19 12.37 14.56 -21.31
CA TYR A 19 12.12 13.97 -20.00
C TYR A 19 10.79 13.20 -19.94
N ASN A 20 9.71 13.80 -20.47
CA ASN A 20 8.39 13.16 -20.53
C ASN A 20 8.36 11.94 -21.46
N GLU A 21 9.24 11.91 -22.47
CA GLU A 21 9.45 10.76 -23.36
C GLU A 21 10.42 9.70 -22.75
N ALA A 22 10.85 9.88 -21.49
CA ALA A 22 11.84 9.07 -20.78
C ALA A 22 13.24 9.03 -21.44
N GLN A 23 13.52 10.00 -22.33
CA GLN A 23 14.81 10.19 -23.01
C GLN A 23 15.73 11.06 -22.14
N TYR A 24 16.06 10.57 -20.95
CA TYR A 24 16.75 11.35 -19.94
C TYR A 24 18.19 11.73 -20.34
N ASP A 25 18.89 10.87 -21.07
CA ASP A 25 20.26 11.16 -21.51
C ASP A 25 20.25 12.30 -22.55
N GLU A 26 19.31 12.30 -23.49
CA GLU A 26 19.10 13.38 -24.46
C GLU A 26 18.64 14.69 -23.80
N ALA A 27 17.78 14.59 -22.77
CA ALA A 27 17.39 15.75 -21.98
C ALA A 27 18.61 16.38 -21.29
N ILE A 28 19.46 15.56 -20.66
CA ILE A 28 20.70 16.00 -20.01
C ILE A 28 21.67 16.67 -21.01
N GLU A 29 21.83 16.13 -22.21
CA GLU A 29 22.66 16.77 -23.24
C GLU A 29 22.08 18.12 -23.68
N THR A 30 20.77 18.19 -23.92
CA THR A 30 20.06 19.44 -24.27
C THR A 30 20.24 20.51 -23.21
N LEU A 31 20.07 20.15 -21.94
CA LEU A 31 20.27 21.05 -20.80
C LEU A 31 21.72 21.48 -20.65
N ARG A 32 22.68 20.58 -20.93
CA ARG A 32 24.11 20.91 -20.89
C ARG A 32 24.49 21.92 -21.97
N GLU A 33 23.95 21.78 -23.18
CA GLU A 33 24.11 22.78 -24.24
C GLU A 33 23.53 24.13 -23.83
N GLY A 34 22.28 24.13 -23.31
CA GLY A 34 21.62 25.34 -22.81
C GLY A 34 22.41 26.03 -21.70
N LEU A 35 22.87 25.30 -20.69
CA LEU A 35 23.69 25.83 -19.59
C LEU A 35 25.07 26.33 -20.06
N GLY A 36 25.58 25.82 -21.18
CA GLY A 36 26.80 26.34 -21.81
C GLY A 36 26.63 27.77 -22.34
N LEU A 37 25.41 28.14 -22.73
CA LEU A 37 25.06 29.47 -23.24
C LEU A 37 24.46 30.36 -22.14
N TYR A 38 23.67 29.78 -21.25
CA TYR A 38 22.91 30.46 -20.20
C TYR A 38 23.22 29.84 -18.82
N PRO A 39 24.45 30.04 -18.27
CA PRO A 39 24.90 29.37 -17.05
C PRO A 39 24.13 29.75 -15.77
N HIS A 40 23.32 30.81 -15.82
CA HIS A 40 22.53 31.33 -14.70
C HIS A 40 21.02 31.21 -14.91
N ALA A 41 20.56 30.44 -15.91
CA ALA A 41 19.14 30.13 -16.07
C ALA A 41 18.74 29.08 -15.02
N VAL A 42 17.77 29.43 -14.17
CA VAL A 42 17.39 28.61 -13.00
C VAL A 42 16.70 27.33 -13.46
N GLU A 43 15.80 27.47 -14.41
CA GLU A 43 14.97 26.43 -15.03
C GLU A 43 15.85 25.33 -15.64
N LEU A 44 16.96 25.71 -16.30
CA LEU A 44 17.90 24.73 -16.86
C LEU A 44 18.64 23.93 -15.77
N HIS A 45 18.94 24.52 -14.62
CA HIS A 45 19.51 23.79 -13.48
C HIS A 45 18.46 22.89 -12.81
N VAL A 46 17.21 23.34 -12.72
CA VAL A 46 16.08 22.54 -12.24
C VAL A 46 15.84 21.33 -13.14
N GLY A 47 15.74 21.54 -14.46
CA GLY A 47 15.62 20.48 -15.46
C GLY A 47 16.79 19.49 -15.39
N MET A 48 18.03 19.98 -15.21
CA MET A 48 19.21 19.11 -15.01
C MET A 48 19.10 18.29 -13.73
N GLY A 49 18.59 18.90 -12.65
CA GLY A 49 18.29 18.23 -11.40
C GLY A 49 17.31 17.08 -11.59
N TYR A 50 16.16 17.33 -12.20
CA TYR A 50 15.11 16.32 -12.42
C TYR A 50 15.54 15.21 -13.39
N ALA A 51 16.17 15.55 -14.51
CA ALA A 51 16.63 14.54 -15.47
C ALA A 51 17.65 13.58 -14.84
N ARG A 52 18.54 14.09 -13.98
CA ARG A 52 19.49 13.26 -13.23
C ARG A 52 18.87 12.51 -12.07
N LEU A 53 17.84 13.06 -11.43
CA LEU A 53 17.06 12.37 -10.41
C LEU A 53 16.34 11.15 -11.00
N ALA A 54 15.75 11.28 -12.19
CA ALA A 54 15.13 10.16 -12.91
C ALA A 54 16.13 9.07 -13.34
N ARG A 55 17.40 9.46 -13.52
CA ARG A 55 18.53 8.53 -13.74
C ARG A 55 19.14 7.96 -12.46
N GLU A 56 18.57 8.27 -11.31
CA GLU A 56 19.07 7.91 -9.97
C GLU A 56 20.49 8.43 -9.68
N GLU A 57 20.93 9.46 -10.41
CA GLU A 57 22.23 10.11 -10.23
C GLU A 57 22.16 11.18 -9.13
N TYR A 58 21.77 10.77 -7.91
CA TYR A 58 21.34 11.68 -6.84
C TYR A 58 22.38 12.75 -6.47
N ALA A 59 23.68 12.44 -6.50
CA ALA A 59 24.73 13.41 -6.18
C ALA A 59 24.80 14.55 -7.21
N TRP A 60 24.55 14.24 -8.49
CA TRP A 60 24.53 15.23 -9.55
C TRP A 60 23.20 15.99 -9.59
N ALA A 61 22.09 15.30 -9.33
CA ALA A 61 20.78 15.92 -9.17
C ALA A 61 20.82 16.98 -8.05
N ARG A 62 21.40 16.62 -6.90
CA ARG A 62 21.61 17.52 -5.76
C ARG A 62 22.33 18.79 -6.19
N ARG A 63 23.43 18.65 -6.94
CA ARG A 63 24.22 19.79 -7.40
C ARG A 63 23.41 20.73 -8.32
N GLY A 64 22.61 20.16 -9.22
CA GLY A 64 21.73 20.95 -10.08
C GLY A 64 20.73 21.77 -9.27
N PHE A 65 20.03 21.13 -8.31
CA PHE A 65 19.09 21.85 -7.45
C PHE A 65 19.77 22.83 -6.48
N GLU A 66 20.95 22.53 -5.94
CA GLU A 66 21.71 23.46 -5.10
C GLU A 66 22.15 24.71 -5.89
N GLU A 67 22.52 24.57 -7.16
CA GLU A 67 22.83 25.72 -8.02
C GLU A 67 21.55 26.53 -8.32
N ALA A 68 20.44 25.86 -8.64
CA ALA A 68 19.15 26.52 -8.86
C ALA A 68 18.70 27.31 -7.62
N VAL A 69 18.72 26.71 -6.43
CA VAL A 69 18.39 27.39 -5.15
C VAL A 69 19.40 28.49 -4.81
N GLY A 70 20.66 28.34 -5.24
CA GLY A 70 21.69 29.38 -5.08
C GLY A 70 21.42 30.62 -5.94
N LEU A 71 20.87 30.43 -7.14
CA LEU A 71 20.49 31.49 -8.07
C LEU A 71 19.15 32.14 -7.69
N ASP A 72 18.17 31.31 -7.32
CA ASP A 72 16.86 31.74 -6.82
C ASP A 72 16.44 30.91 -5.59
N PRO A 73 16.64 31.46 -4.37
CA PRO A 73 16.26 30.79 -3.12
C PRO A 73 14.75 30.61 -2.89
N GLU A 74 13.90 31.22 -3.73
CA GLU A 74 12.44 31.16 -3.60
C GLU A 74 11.78 30.32 -4.71
N HIS A 75 12.56 29.72 -5.61
CA HIS A 75 12.05 28.87 -6.67
C HIS A 75 11.52 27.53 -6.12
N GLU A 76 10.22 27.31 -6.29
CA GLU A 76 9.46 26.21 -5.70
C GLU A 76 9.90 24.83 -6.20
N ASP A 77 10.08 24.67 -7.52
CA ASP A 77 10.53 23.39 -8.09
C ASP A 77 11.96 23.04 -7.68
N ALA A 78 12.83 24.05 -7.57
CA ALA A 78 14.20 23.85 -7.08
C ALA A 78 14.20 23.40 -5.61
N LEU A 79 13.35 24.00 -4.77
CA LEU A 79 13.16 23.59 -3.37
C LEU A 79 12.55 22.18 -3.28
N ALA A 80 11.57 21.85 -4.12
CA ALA A 80 10.93 20.53 -4.13
C ALA A 80 11.92 19.44 -4.56
N GLY A 81 12.64 19.66 -5.66
CA GLY A 81 13.67 18.76 -6.16
C GLY A 81 14.85 18.60 -5.20
N LEU A 82 15.33 19.69 -4.60
CA LEU A 82 16.36 19.61 -3.56
C LEU A 82 15.87 18.79 -2.36
N GLY A 83 14.65 19.05 -1.90
CA GLY A 83 14.04 18.31 -0.79
C GLY A 83 13.94 16.82 -1.08
N GLU A 84 13.49 16.43 -2.28
CA GLU A 84 13.42 15.03 -2.69
C GLU A 84 14.80 14.36 -2.70
N VAL A 85 15.81 15.03 -3.26
CA VAL A 85 17.18 14.49 -3.27
C VAL A 85 17.75 14.38 -1.86
N LEU A 86 17.48 15.34 -0.97
CA LEU A 86 17.90 15.27 0.43
C LEU A 86 17.29 14.06 1.15
N LEU A 87 16.04 13.70 0.84
CA LEU A 87 15.44 12.47 1.37
C LEU A 87 16.20 11.22 0.90
N LYS A 88 16.63 11.16 -0.38
CA LYS A 88 17.45 10.05 -0.91
C LYS A 88 18.79 9.91 -0.19
N PHE A 89 19.34 11.01 0.32
CA PHE A 89 20.54 11.01 1.16
C PHE A 89 20.26 10.75 2.65
N GLY A 90 19.00 10.56 3.04
CA GLY A 90 18.58 10.37 4.43
C GLY A 90 18.54 11.67 5.25
N ASP A 91 18.77 12.83 4.65
CA ASP A 91 18.65 14.14 5.32
C ASP A 91 17.19 14.60 5.35
N ARG A 92 16.42 13.92 6.20
CA ARG A 92 15.00 14.21 6.41
C ARG A 92 14.75 15.61 6.93
N ALA A 93 15.64 16.13 7.77
CA ALA A 93 15.48 17.46 8.36
C ALA A 93 15.68 18.55 7.31
N GLY A 94 16.73 18.44 6.49
CA GLY A 94 16.97 19.34 5.36
C GLY A 94 15.82 19.32 4.36
N ALA A 95 15.33 18.12 4.00
CA ALA A 95 14.21 17.98 3.08
C ALA A 95 12.93 18.68 3.58
N VAL A 96 12.53 18.43 4.83
CA VAL A 96 11.35 19.06 5.43
C VAL A 96 11.51 20.58 5.49
N ALA A 97 12.72 21.10 5.74
CA ALA A 97 12.96 22.54 5.71
C ALA A 97 12.75 23.15 4.31
N CYS A 98 13.18 22.47 3.24
CA CYS A 98 12.89 22.88 1.86
C CYS A 98 11.38 22.92 1.59
N PHE A 99 10.66 21.87 1.99
CA PHE A 99 9.21 21.78 1.78
C PHE A 99 8.40 22.78 2.62
N ASP A 100 8.79 23.02 3.87
CA ASP A 100 8.16 24.05 4.70
C ASP A 100 8.40 25.47 4.14
N ARG A 101 9.53 25.69 3.46
CA ARG A 101 9.79 26.95 2.75
C ARG A 101 8.81 27.17 1.60
N ILE A 102 8.46 26.14 0.83
CA ILE A 102 7.42 26.20 -0.22
C ILE A 102 6.09 26.71 0.37
N LEU A 103 5.66 26.13 1.49
CA LEU A 103 4.44 26.58 2.18
C LEU A 103 4.53 28.03 2.68
N ALA A 104 5.70 28.45 3.16
CA ALA A 104 5.94 29.81 3.64
C ALA A 104 5.94 30.85 2.50
N LEU A 105 6.26 30.44 1.28
CA LEU A 105 6.23 31.28 0.08
C LEU A 105 4.82 31.43 -0.53
N GLY A 106 3.84 30.66 -0.04
CA GLY A 106 2.44 30.81 -0.43
C GLY A 106 1.94 29.79 -1.46
N PHE A 107 2.74 28.79 -1.83
CA PHE A 107 2.35 27.72 -2.76
C PHE A 107 1.42 26.66 -2.16
N ARG A 108 0.61 27.04 -1.16
CA ARG A 108 -0.33 26.13 -0.49
C ARG A 108 -1.42 25.62 -1.43
N ASP A 109 -1.83 26.46 -2.37
CA ASP A 109 -2.96 26.19 -3.28
C ASP A 109 -2.51 25.48 -4.58
N ASP A 110 -1.20 25.29 -4.75
CA ASP A 110 -0.62 24.52 -5.85
C ASP A 110 -0.81 23.02 -5.59
N HIS A 111 -1.82 22.44 -6.26
CA HIS A 111 -2.23 21.06 -6.01
C HIS A 111 -1.12 20.06 -6.33
N ASP A 112 -0.55 20.19 -7.52
CA ASP A 112 0.38 19.22 -8.09
C ASP A 112 1.69 19.25 -7.31
N LEU A 113 2.16 20.44 -6.92
CA LEU A 113 3.33 20.59 -6.06
C LEU A 113 3.11 19.95 -4.68
N MET A 114 1.95 20.15 -4.06
CA MET A 114 1.65 19.55 -2.74
C MET A 114 1.59 18.03 -2.82
N LEU A 115 1.03 17.48 -3.90
CA LEU A 115 1.02 16.04 -4.18
C LEU A 115 2.45 15.51 -4.44
N GLN A 116 3.25 16.20 -5.24
CA GLN A 116 4.64 15.83 -5.51
C GLN A 116 5.45 15.73 -4.22
N VAL A 117 5.42 16.78 -3.38
CA VAL A 117 6.13 16.80 -2.10
C VAL A 117 5.63 15.69 -1.17
N GLY A 118 4.31 15.54 -1.06
CA GLY A 118 3.73 14.47 -0.25
C GLY A 118 4.16 13.07 -0.71
N ARG A 119 4.21 12.82 -2.03
CA ARG A 119 4.65 11.55 -2.63
C ARG A 119 6.14 11.29 -2.36
N ALA A 120 6.98 12.31 -2.48
CA ALA A 120 8.41 12.19 -2.14
C ALA A 120 8.61 11.80 -0.67
N LEU A 121 7.92 12.48 0.26
CA LEU A 121 7.93 12.16 1.69
C LEU A 121 7.39 10.75 1.99
N PHE A 122 6.32 10.34 1.29
CA PHE A 122 5.70 9.03 1.46
C PHE A 122 6.64 7.89 1.05
N ARG A 123 7.30 8.00 -0.12
CA ARG A 123 8.27 7.01 -0.62
C ARG A 123 9.40 6.77 0.38
N GLU A 124 9.84 7.82 1.07
CA GLU A 124 10.98 7.79 2.00
C GLU A 124 10.56 7.57 3.46
N ALA A 125 9.30 7.14 3.66
CA ALA A 125 8.68 6.80 4.94
C ALA A 125 8.69 7.95 5.97
N VAL A 126 8.64 9.20 5.51
CA VAL A 126 8.43 10.39 6.36
C VAL A 126 6.93 10.67 6.48
N LEU A 127 6.22 9.70 7.05
CA LEU A 127 4.77 9.53 6.89
C LEU A 127 3.93 10.66 7.50
N ASP A 128 4.30 11.18 8.68
CA ASP A 128 3.57 12.30 9.30
C ASP A 128 3.57 13.55 8.43
N GLN A 129 4.73 13.87 7.81
CA GLN A 129 4.85 15.02 6.93
C GLN A 129 4.18 14.74 5.58
N ALA A 130 4.29 13.52 5.05
CA ALA A 130 3.57 13.12 3.84
C ALA A 130 2.06 13.34 4.00
N ARG A 131 1.47 12.84 5.10
CA ARG A 131 0.04 13.05 5.40
C ARG A 131 -0.30 14.54 5.48
N ARG A 132 0.52 15.35 6.16
CA ARG A 132 0.31 16.81 6.25
C ARG A 132 0.25 17.47 4.87
N PHE A 133 1.17 17.14 3.95
CA PHE A 133 1.17 17.73 2.61
C PHE A 133 -0.03 17.26 1.77
N PHE A 134 -0.42 15.98 1.86
CA PHE A 134 -1.65 15.49 1.24
C PHE A 134 -2.91 16.15 1.80
N GLU A 135 -2.97 16.39 3.12
CA GLU A 135 -4.05 17.13 3.77
C GLU A 135 -4.13 18.59 3.30
N VAL A 136 -2.98 19.20 3.00
CA VAL A 136 -2.94 20.53 2.37
C VAL A 136 -3.51 20.46 0.94
N ALA A 137 -3.09 19.50 0.13
CA ALA A 137 -3.55 19.31 -1.24
C ALA A 137 -5.09 19.15 -1.32
N ILE A 138 -5.67 18.30 -0.46
CA ILE A 138 -7.13 18.08 -0.41
C ILE A 138 -7.89 19.27 0.20
N THR A 139 -7.26 20.09 1.05
CA THR A 139 -7.89 21.31 1.57
C THR A 139 -8.06 22.35 0.46
N GLY A 140 -7.06 22.50 -0.41
CA GLY A 140 -7.12 23.39 -1.57
C GLY A 140 -8.07 22.90 -2.66
N HIS A 141 -8.15 21.57 -2.85
CA HIS A 141 -8.94 20.92 -3.91
C HIS A 141 -9.76 19.74 -3.35
N PRO A 142 -10.88 19.99 -2.64
CA PRO A 142 -11.66 18.96 -1.94
C PRO A 142 -12.30 17.88 -2.83
N GLU A 143 -12.31 18.11 -4.13
CA GLU A 143 -12.79 17.21 -5.19
C GLU A 143 -11.70 16.28 -5.73
N SER A 144 -10.43 16.46 -5.35
CA SER A 144 -9.33 15.62 -5.81
C SER A 144 -9.41 14.21 -5.20
N ALA A 145 -9.83 13.24 -6.01
CA ALA A 145 -9.83 11.83 -5.63
C ALA A 145 -8.42 11.32 -5.30
N GLU A 146 -7.42 11.78 -6.06
CA GLU A 146 -6.01 11.44 -5.88
C GLU A 146 -5.49 11.90 -4.51
N ALA A 147 -5.73 13.17 -4.14
CA ALA A 147 -5.30 13.68 -2.84
C ALA A 147 -5.99 12.94 -1.69
N ALA A 148 -7.29 12.64 -1.82
CA ALA A 148 -8.00 11.83 -0.84
C ALA A 148 -7.37 10.42 -0.72
N ALA A 149 -7.06 9.76 -1.83
CA ALA A 149 -6.41 8.46 -1.82
C ALA A 149 -5.02 8.52 -1.14
N CYS A 150 -4.21 9.53 -1.44
CA CYS A 150 -2.92 9.75 -0.82
C CYS A 150 -3.00 9.96 0.71
N VAL A 151 -4.00 10.72 1.21
CA VAL A 151 -4.25 10.80 2.66
C VAL A 151 -4.61 9.43 3.23
N GLY A 152 -5.41 8.65 2.51
CA GLY A 152 -5.76 7.27 2.88
C GLY A 152 -4.54 6.35 3.00
N TYR A 153 -3.65 6.37 2.00
CA TYR A 153 -2.42 5.58 2.00
C TYR A 153 -1.49 5.97 3.16
N ALA A 154 -1.30 7.28 3.39
CA ALA A 154 -0.49 7.79 4.49
C ALA A 154 -1.09 7.39 5.86
N SER A 155 -2.41 7.47 6.01
CA SER A 155 -3.12 7.07 7.22
C SER A 155 -2.92 5.58 7.53
N HIS A 156 -3.04 4.72 6.52
CA HIS A 156 -2.79 3.28 6.70
C HIS A 156 -1.35 3.01 7.17
N ARG A 157 -0.36 3.64 6.54
CA ARG A 157 1.05 3.49 6.90
C ARG A 157 1.38 4.01 8.30
N LEU A 158 0.59 4.94 8.83
CA LEU A 158 0.63 5.43 10.21
C LEU A 158 -0.18 4.58 11.19
N ALA A 159 -0.72 3.43 10.76
CA ALA A 159 -1.63 2.59 11.52
C ALA A 159 -2.94 3.29 11.95
N ASP A 160 -3.33 4.36 11.27
CA ASP A 160 -4.66 4.97 11.36
C ASP A 160 -5.60 4.31 10.35
N GLU A 161 -6.06 3.12 10.72
CA GLU A 161 -6.92 2.30 9.88
C GLU A 161 -8.29 2.95 9.63
N GLY A 162 -8.84 3.65 10.62
CA GLY A 162 -10.10 4.37 10.48
C GLY A 162 -10.00 5.51 9.46
N GLY A 163 -8.93 6.31 9.55
CA GLY A 163 -8.62 7.36 8.58
C GLY A 163 -8.39 6.80 7.17
N ALA A 164 -7.65 5.69 7.06
CA ALA A 164 -7.40 5.03 5.78
C ALA A 164 -8.70 4.63 5.07
N LEU A 165 -9.59 3.89 5.76
CA LEU A 165 -10.87 3.45 5.20
C LEU A 165 -11.76 4.64 4.82
N TYR A 166 -11.80 5.68 5.66
CA TYR A 166 -12.59 6.89 5.37
C TYR A 166 -12.12 7.57 4.08
N TRP A 167 -10.83 7.86 3.98
CA TRP A 167 -10.28 8.62 2.87
C TRP A 167 -10.26 7.84 1.55
N LEU A 168 -10.01 6.53 1.59
CA LEU A 168 -10.11 5.68 0.40
C LEU A 168 -11.55 5.54 -0.10
N ARG A 169 -12.53 5.43 0.79
CA ARG A 169 -13.95 5.50 0.39
C ARG A 169 -14.27 6.86 -0.22
N ARG A 170 -13.77 7.94 0.38
CA ARG A 170 -13.97 9.29 -0.15
C ARG A 170 -13.35 9.47 -1.54
N ALA A 171 -12.15 8.94 -1.78
CA ALA A 171 -11.54 8.92 -3.11
C ALA A 171 -12.45 8.24 -4.13
N LEU A 172 -13.03 7.08 -3.78
CA LEU A 172 -13.96 6.36 -4.66
C LEU A 172 -15.34 7.03 -4.80
N GLU A 173 -15.75 7.88 -3.86
CA GLU A 173 -16.94 8.73 -4.03
C GLU A 173 -16.70 9.87 -5.01
N LEU A 174 -15.47 10.36 -5.09
CA LEU A 174 -15.04 11.45 -5.99
C LEU A 174 -14.76 10.91 -7.40
N ASP A 175 -14.10 9.76 -7.49
CA ASP A 175 -13.82 9.07 -8.74
C ASP A 175 -14.10 7.56 -8.60
N LEU A 176 -15.17 7.11 -9.25
CA LEU A 176 -15.58 5.71 -9.25
C LEU A 176 -14.61 4.82 -10.04
N GLU A 177 -13.77 5.37 -10.91
CA GLU A 177 -12.86 4.60 -11.76
C GLU A 177 -11.41 4.61 -11.23
N HIS A 178 -11.14 5.22 -10.06
CA HIS A 178 -9.80 5.24 -9.46
C HIS A 178 -9.37 3.84 -8.99
N ALA A 179 -8.69 3.12 -9.89
CA ALA A 179 -8.39 1.71 -9.72
C ALA A 179 -7.40 1.44 -8.57
N GLU A 180 -6.35 2.26 -8.42
CA GLU A 180 -5.38 2.04 -7.32
C GLU A 180 -6.04 2.20 -5.95
N ALA A 181 -6.86 3.24 -5.76
CA ALA A 181 -7.59 3.45 -4.50
C ALA A 181 -8.57 2.30 -4.21
N ARG A 182 -9.21 1.77 -5.27
CA ARG A 182 -10.14 0.64 -5.19
C ARG A 182 -9.43 -0.65 -4.77
N ILE A 183 -8.31 -0.96 -5.40
CA ILE A 183 -7.48 -2.13 -5.08
C ILE A 183 -6.97 -2.02 -3.64
N TYR A 184 -6.45 -0.85 -3.26
CA TYR A 184 -5.95 -0.62 -1.91
C TYR A 184 -7.03 -0.81 -0.85
N LEU A 185 -8.21 -0.22 -1.05
CA LEU A 185 -9.34 -0.39 -0.15
C LEU A 185 -9.75 -1.86 -0.04
N ALA A 186 -9.80 -2.57 -1.17
CA ALA A 186 -10.15 -3.98 -1.16
C ALA A 186 -9.15 -4.83 -0.38
N ASN A 187 -7.86 -4.52 -0.51
CA ASN A 187 -6.81 -5.18 0.26
C ASN A 187 -6.96 -4.94 1.76
N LEU A 188 -7.23 -3.70 2.19
CA LEU A 188 -7.52 -3.40 3.59
C LEU A 188 -8.74 -4.16 4.12
N LEU A 189 -9.81 -4.23 3.33
CA LEU A 189 -11.01 -4.97 3.69
C LEU A 189 -10.73 -6.47 3.79
N TYR A 190 -9.91 -7.02 2.89
CA TYR A 190 -9.47 -8.41 2.93
C TYR A 190 -8.71 -8.72 4.23
N ASP A 191 -7.76 -7.85 4.60
CA ASP A 191 -6.94 -8.03 5.81
C ASP A 191 -7.76 -7.94 7.10
N ARG A 192 -8.89 -7.23 7.06
CA ARG A 192 -9.89 -7.16 8.14
C ARG A 192 -10.85 -8.35 8.19
N GLY A 193 -10.76 -9.27 7.22
CA GLY A 193 -11.70 -10.39 7.07
C GLY A 193 -13.06 -9.98 6.48
N GLU A 194 -13.19 -8.77 5.94
CA GLU A 194 -14.40 -8.28 5.26
C GLU A 194 -14.41 -8.74 3.79
N TYR A 195 -14.41 -10.07 3.60
CA TYR A 195 -14.16 -10.73 2.31
C TYR A 195 -15.17 -10.39 1.22
N GLU A 196 -16.47 -10.33 1.53
CA GLU A 196 -17.49 -9.97 0.54
C GLU A 196 -17.35 -8.52 0.08
N ALA A 197 -16.94 -7.61 0.98
CA ALA A 197 -16.69 -6.22 0.65
C ALA A 197 -15.40 -6.08 -0.19
N ALA A 198 -14.35 -6.82 0.16
CA ALA A 198 -13.13 -6.89 -0.64
C ALA A 198 -13.42 -7.40 -2.06
N LEU A 199 -14.19 -8.50 -2.19
CA LEU A 199 -14.61 -9.05 -3.47
C LEU A 199 -15.41 -8.02 -4.28
N PHE A 200 -16.38 -7.34 -3.66
CA PHE A 200 -17.16 -6.29 -4.31
C PHE A 200 -16.28 -5.21 -4.96
N HIS A 201 -15.20 -4.79 -4.29
CA HIS A 201 -14.29 -3.80 -4.85
C HIS A 201 -13.37 -4.38 -5.92
N LEU A 202 -12.78 -5.56 -5.71
CA LEU A 202 -11.87 -6.19 -6.68
C LEU A 202 -12.59 -6.56 -7.99
N GLU A 203 -13.86 -6.97 -7.95
CA GLU A 203 -14.64 -7.27 -9.16
C GLU A 203 -14.94 -6.06 -10.04
N ARG A 204 -14.70 -4.85 -9.53
CA ARG A 204 -14.83 -3.59 -10.26
C ARG A 204 -13.48 -3.06 -10.73
N THR A 205 -12.53 -3.97 -10.95
CA THR A 205 -11.23 -3.70 -11.54
C THR A 205 -11.04 -4.58 -12.77
N ALA A 206 -10.17 -4.17 -13.68
CA ALA A 206 -9.72 -4.95 -14.82
C ALA A 206 -8.34 -5.53 -14.56
N PRO A 207 -7.92 -6.65 -15.19
CA PRO A 207 -6.58 -7.20 -15.02
C PRO A 207 -5.45 -6.19 -15.27
N ALA A 208 -5.63 -5.27 -16.22
CA ALA A 208 -4.66 -4.21 -16.53
C ALA A 208 -4.44 -3.20 -15.38
N ASP A 209 -5.38 -3.10 -14.43
CA ASP A 209 -5.27 -2.20 -13.28
C ASP A 209 -4.30 -2.73 -12.20
N HIS A 210 -3.90 -3.99 -12.30
CA HIS A 210 -3.07 -4.67 -11.30
C HIS A 210 -1.62 -4.70 -11.75
N PHE A 211 -0.77 -4.01 -11.02
CA PHE A 211 0.67 -3.96 -11.23
C PHE A 211 1.44 -4.96 -10.34
N ASP A 212 0.75 -5.59 -9.39
CA ASP A 212 1.25 -6.66 -8.55
C ASP A 212 0.20 -7.79 -8.46
N GLY A 213 0.65 -9.00 -8.18
CA GLY A 213 -0.24 -10.17 -8.17
C GLY A 213 -1.13 -10.29 -6.92
N LEU A 214 -0.96 -9.48 -5.87
CA LEU A 214 -1.57 -9.75 -4.55
C LEU A 214 -3.08 -9.64 -4.63
N ALA A 215 -3.53 -8.53 -5.20
CA ALA A 215 -4.95 -8.25 -5.38
C ALA A 215 -5.59 -9.23 -6.37
N ILE A 216 -4.86 -9.64 -7.42
CA ILE A 216 -5.30 -10.67 -8.37
C ILE A 216 -5.51 -12.01 -7.66
N TRP A 217 -4.53 -12.46 -6.88
CA TRP A 217 -4.61 -13.72 -6.14
C TRP A 217 -5.76 -13.69 -5.12
N ARG A 218 -5.89 -12.59 -4.36
CA ARG A 218 -7.00 -12.38 -3.41
C ARG A 218 -8.35 -12.46 -4.13
N LEU A 219 -8.47 -11.83 -5.30
CA LEU A 219 -9.68 -11.89 -6.12
C LEU A 219 -10.01 -13.31 -6.57
N ILE A 220 -9.04 -14.05 -7.10
CA ILE A 220 -9.21 -15.45 -7.53
C ILE A 220 -9.68 -16.32 -6.37
N GLU A 221 -9.01 -16.25 -5.22
CA GLU A 221 -9.36 -17.04 -4.04
C GLU A 221 -10.73 -16.66 -3.46
N LEU A 222 -11.08 -15.37 -3.48
CA LEU A 222 -12.41 -14.91 -3.10
C LEU A 222 -13.49 -15.42 -4.06
N LYS A 223 -13.27 -15.37 -5.37
CA LYS A 223 -14.24 -15.91 -6.36
C LYS A 223 -14.42 -17.43 -6.19
N LYS A 224 -13.33 -18.18 -6.04
CA LYS A 224 -13.37 -19.62 -5.78
C LYS A 224 -14.10 -19.96 -4.49
N SER A 225 -13.85 -19.23 -3.41
CA SER A 225 -14.46 -19.51 -2.11
C SER A 225 -15.93 -19.08 -2.03
N VAL A 226 -16.25 -17.86 -2.48
CA VAL A 226 -17.59 -17.26 -2.38
C VAL A 226 -18.54 -17.82 -3.44
N TYR A 227 -18.09 -17.97 -4.69
CA TYR A 227 -18.94 -18.47 -5.78
C TYR A 227 -18.76 -19.95 -6.09
N ARG A 228 -17.81 -20.62 -5.42
CA ARG A 228 -17.50 -22.05 -5.65
C ARG A 228 -17.06 -22.34 -7.09
N LEU A 229 -16.32 -21.40 -7.70
CA LEU A 229 -15.74 -21.60 -9.01
C LEU A 229 -14.65 -22.70 -8.98
N PRO A 230 -14.60 -23.59 -9.97
CA PRO A 230 -13.46 -24.50 -10.15
C PRO A 230 -12.21 -23.74 -10.61
N ASP A 231 -11.02 -24.35 -10.48
CA ASP A 231 -9.75 -23.73 -10.85
C ASP A 231 -9.65 -23.38 -12.35
N ASP A 232 -10.36 -24.13 -13.20
CA ASP A 232 -10.40 -23.96 -14.66
C ASP A 232 -11.59 -23.11 -15.14
N ASP A 233 -12.26 -22.39 -14.23
CA ASP A 233 -13.40 -21.56 -14.59
C ASP A 233 -13.00 -20.45 -15.59
N PRO A 234 -13.74 -20.28 -16.71
CA PRO A 234 -13.47 -19.26 -17.71
C PRO A 234 -13.38 -17.83 -17.15
N GLU A 235 -14.07 -17.53 -16.05
CA GLU A 235 -14.03 -16.21 -15.41
C GLU A 235 -12.66 -15.90 -14.79
N LEU A 236 -11.89 -16.92 -14.41
CA LEU A 236 -10.56 -16.78 -13.80
C LEU A 236 -9.44 -16.66 -14.83
N VAL A 237 -9.68 -17.05 -16.09
CA VAL A 237 -8.66 -17.09 -17.16
C VAL A 237 -7.96 -15.73 -17.38
N PRO A 238 -8.66 -14.58 -17.48
CA PRO A 238 -7.99 -13.29 -17.66
C PRO A 238 -7.08 -12.91 -16.47
N TRP A 239 -7.46 -13.33 -15.26
CA TRP A 239 -6.71 -13.05 -14.03
C TRP A 239 -5.45 -13.91 -13.93
N HIS A 240 -5.56 -15.20 -14.27
CA HIS A 240 -4.38 -16.07 -14.37
C HIS A 240 -3.40 -15.58 -15.43
N HIS A 241 -3.89 -15.13 -16.60
CA HIS A 241 -3.04 -14.57 -17.64
C HIS A 241 -2.24 -13.37 -17.14
N ARG A 242 -2.92 -12.44 -16.44
CA ARG A 242 -2.25 -11.27 -15.88
C ARG A 242 -1.23 -11.63 -14.80
N LEU A 243 -1.54 -12.62 -13.95
CA LEU A 243 -0.59 -13.11 -12.96
C LEU A 243 0.65 -13.73 -13.63
N ASP A 244 0.46 -14.50 -14.70
CA ASP A 244 1.55 -15.09 -15.49
C ASP A 244 2.39 -14.00 -16.19
N GLU A 245 1.77 -12.91 -16.68
CA GLU A 245 2.49 -11.75 -17.25
C GLU A 245 3.39 -11.08 -16.20
N LEU A 246 2.83 -10.76 -15.02
CA LEU A 246 3.55 -10.10 -13.94
C LEU A 246 4.74 -10.94 -13.47
N ALA A 247 4.55 -12.26 -13.35
CA ALA A 247 5.63 -13.18 -12.99
C ALA A 247 6.71 -13.30 -14.07
N ALA A 248 6.36 -13.14 -15.36
CA ALA A 248 7.34 -13.17 -16.45
C ALA A 248 8.17 -11.87 -16.53
N GLU A 249 7.65 -10.77 -16.02
CA GLU A 249 8.32 -9.47 -15.95
C GLU A 249 9.26 -9.34 -14.74
N ALA A 250 9.15 -10.25 -13.75
CA ALA A 250 10.01 -10.27 -12.58
C ALA A 250 11.48 -10.56 -12.94
N ALA A 251 12.41 -9.90 -12.25
CA ALA A 251 13.83 -10.07 -12.52
C ALA A 251 14.28 -11.50 -12.14
N PRO A 252 15.30 -12.08 -12.81
CA PRO A 252 15.79 -13.42 -12.50
C PRO A 252 16.16 -13.62 -11.03
N GLU A 253 16.66 -12.57 -10.37
CA GLU A 253 16.94 -12.52 -8.94
C GLU A 253 15.68 -12.63 -8.07
N ASP A 254 14.58 -12.00 -8.47
CA ASP A 254 13.28 -12.09 -7.78
C ASP A 254 12.66 -13.46 -7.98
N LEU A 255 12.80 -14.03 -9.19
CA LEU A 255 12.41 -15.41 -9.49
C LEU A 255 13.22 -16.42 -8.68
N LEU A 256 14.53 -16.19 -8.50
CA LEU A 256 15.40 -17.07 -7.72
C LEU A 256 15.16 -16.93 -6.22
N LEU A 257 14.83 -15.73 -5.73
CA LEU A 257 14.38 -15.50 -4.37
C LEU A 257 13.03 -16.18 -4.12
N ALA A 258 12.08 -16.03 -5.05
CA ALA A 258 10.79 -16.70 -5.01
C ALA A 258 10.95 -18.23 -5.04
N GLU A 259 11.88 -18.79 -5.83
CA GLU A 259 12.22 -20.22 -5.83
C GLU A 259 12.81 -20.70 -4.49
N ILE A 260 13.64 -19.88 -3.84
CA ILE A 260 14.20 -20.18 -2.52
C ILE A 260 13.12 -20.10 -1.43
N GLU A 261 12.24 -19.11 -1.49
CA GLU A 261 11.08 -18.99 -0.60
C GLU A 261 10.05 -20.11 -0.88
N ALA A 262 9.99 -20.61 -2.12
CA ALA A 262 9.18 -21.76 -2.52
C ALA A 262 9.62 -23.05 -1.87
N MET A 263 10.94 -23.18 -1.67
CA MET A 263 11.50 -24.31 -0.95
C MET A 263 11.21 -24.15 0.54
N GLY A 264 10.21 -24.89 1.01
CA GLY A 264 9.99 -25.03 2.44
C GLY A 264 11.26 -25.55 3.13
N SER A 265 11.41 -25.28 4.44
CA SER A 265 12.51 -25.80 5.26
C SER A 265 12.61 -27.34 5.30
N ASP A 266 11.59 -28.01 4.79
CA ASP A 266 11.40 -29.45 4.62
C ASP A 266 11.74 -29.96 3.20
N GLY A 267 12.16 -29.08 2.28
CA GLY A 267 12.59 -29.44 0.92
C GLY A 267 11.46 -29.69 -0.07
N GLN A 268 10.21 -29.36 0.27
CA GLN A 268 9.09 -29.39 -0.67
C GLN A 268 8.99 -28.06 -1.43
N MET A 269 8.86 -28.13 -2.75
CA MET A 269 8.62 -26.99 -3.63
C MET A 269 7.15 -26.59 -3.54
N ARG A 270 6.88 -25.40 -3.00
CA ARG A 270 5.56 -24.74 -3.08
C ARG A 270 5.43 -24.09 -4.45
N ASP A 271 4.21 -23.96 -4.95
CA ASP A 271 3.95 -23.44 -6.30
C ASP A 271 4.55 -22.03 -6.45
N PRO A 272 5.51 -21.78 -7.38
CA PRO A 272 6.15 -20.49 -7.58
C PRO A 272 5.16 -19.34 -7.83
N ARG A 273 3.98 -19.65 -8.40
CA ARG A 273 2.87 -18.69 -8.60
C ARG A 273 2.22 -18.22 -7.30
N GLN A 274 2.52 -18.88 -6.19
CA GLN A 274 2.09 -18.52 -4.86
C GLN A 274 3.13 -17.72 -4.08
N LEU A 275 4.28 -17.33 -4.62
CA LEU A 275 5.38 -16.80 -3.77
C LEU A 275 5.83 -15.38 -4.02
N GLU A 276 5.61 -14.81 -5.21
CA GLU A 276 5.86 -13.37 -5.42
C GLU A 276 5.07 -12.46 -4.45
N LEU A 277 4.03 -13.01 -3.81
CA LEU A 277 3.08 -12.28 -2.98
C LEU A 277 3.36 -12.35 -1.48
N PHE A 278 4.39 -13.08 -1.06
CA PHE A 278 4.59 -13.39 0.36
C PHE A 278 5.86 -12.83 1.00
N GLY A 279 6.82 -12.27 0.26
CA GLY A 279 8.10 -11.83 0.86
C GLY A 279 7.94 -10.83 2.03
N THR A 280 7.00 -9.89 1.93
CA THR A 280 6.70 -8.92 3.02
C THR A 280 5.60 -9.41 3.95
N LEU A 281 4.56 -10.06 3.43
CA LEU A 281 3.40 -10.51 4.20
C LEU A 281 3.71 -11.73 5.08
N LEU A 282 4.56 -12.68 4.66
CA LEU A 282 4.99 -13.81 5.51
C LEU A 282 5.91 -13.37 6.63
N THR A 283 6.69 -12.31 6.49
CA THR A 283 7.53 -11.85 7.61
C THR A 283 6.64 -11.28 8.74
N GLU A 284 5.56 -10.58 8.38
CA GLU A 284 4.57 -10.08 9.33
C GLU A 284 3.61 -11.19 9.82
N LEU A 285 3.14 -12.09 8.94
CA LEU A 285 2.33 -13.25 9.30
C LEU A 285 3.11 -14.35 10.03
N GLN A 286 4.41 -14.50 9.84
CA GLN A 286 5.28 -15.36 10.65
C GLN A 286 5.57 -14.68 11.98
N GLY A 287 5.65 -13.34 12.06
CA GLY A 287 5.62 -12.63 13.34
C GLY A 287 4.32 -12.85 14.11
N MET A 288 3.19 -13.00 13.42
CA MET A 288 1.88 -13.28 14.01
C MET A 288 1.62 -14.79 14.26
N LYS A 289 2.09 -15.69 13.38
CA LYS A 289 2.02 -17.16 13.54
C LYS A 289 3.10 -17.73 14.44
N ALA A 290 4.24 -17.06 14.63
CA ALA A 290 5.24 -17.44 15.64
C ALA A 290 4.76 -17.19 17.08
N ARG A 291 3.55 -16.66 17.27
CA ARG A 291 2.87 -16.65 18.58
C ARG A 291 1.91 -17.82 18.80
N SER A 292 1.68 -18.67 17.80
CA SER A 292 0.83 -19.85 17.93
C SER A 292 1.62 -21.08 17.49
N GLY A 293 2.53 -21.52 18.38
CA GLY A 293 3.24 -22.78 18.21
C GLY A 293 2.29 -23.98 18.34
N PRO A 294 2.62 -25.13 17.73
CA PRO A 294 1.86 -26.36 17.93
C PRO A 294 2.15 -26.88 19.34
N GLY A 295 1.27 -26.56 20.31
CA GLY A 295 1.35 -27.14 21.65
C GLY A 295 0.79 -26.32 22.82
N ASP A 296 0.30 -25.10 22.61
CA ASP A 296 -0.21 -24.31 23.73
C ASP A 296 -1.58 -24.84 24.19
N VAL A 297 -1.57 -25.45 25.37
CA VAL A 297 -2.77 -25.91 26.07
C VAL A 297 -3.34 -24.72 26.82
N HIS A 298 -4.51 -24.27 26.39
CA HIS A 298 -5.24 -23.18 27.02
C HIS A 298 -6.28 -23.71 27.98
N ARG A 299 -6.69 -22.88 28.94
CA ARG A 299 -7.83 -23.16 29.82
C ARG A 299 -8.82 -22.00 29.72
N VAL A 300 -10.08 -22.33 29.49
CA VAL A 300 -11.17 -21.34 29.35
C VAL A 300 -12.27 -21.67 30.36
N SER A 301 -12.74 -20.66 31.08
CA SER A 301 -13.89 -20.75 31.98
C SER A 301 -15.06 -19.95 31.43
N MET A 302 -16.21 -20.58 31.30
CA MET A 302 -17.48 -19.93 30.97
C MET A 302 -18.09 -19.29 32.22
N LEU A 303 -19.02 -18.35 32.02
CA LEU A 303 -19.76 -17.71 33.12
C LEU A 303 -20.65 -18.68 33.91
N ASN A 304 -21.06 -19.79 33.29
CA ASN A 304 -21.86 -20.84 33.94
C ASN A 304 -21.02 -21.82 34.79
N GLY A 305 -19.70 -21.60 34.89
CA GLY A 305 -18.77 -22.44 35.65
C GLY A 305 -18.17 -23.62 34.87
N ALA A 306 -18.59 -23.87 33.63
CA ALA A 306 -17.97 -24.87 32.77
C ALA A 306 -16.53 -24.46 32.43
N THR A 307 -15.60 -25.41 32.45
CA THR A 307 -14.19 -25.18 32.14
C THR A 307 -13.73 -26.15 31.06
N TYR A 308 -13.03 -25.62 30.05
CA TYR A 308 -12.49 -26.37 28.93
C TYR A 308 -10.98 -26.23 28.88
N VAL A 309 -10.29 -27.29 28.47
CA VAL A 309 -8.83 -27.33 28.37
C VAL A 309 -8.44 -27.99 27.05
N GLY A 310 -7.45 -27.43 26.38
CA GLY A 310 -6.95 -27.95 25.10
C GLY A 310 -6.41 -26.84 24.22
N THR A 311 -6.17 -27.15 22.96
CA THR A 311 -5.95 -26.12 21.93
C THR A 311 -7.24 -25.30 21.73
N TRP A 312 -7.14 -24.14 21.07
CA TRP A 312 -8.33 -23.32 20.78
C TRP A 312 -9.41 -24.10 20.03
N GLU A 313 -9.02 -24.92 19.06
CA GLU A 313 -9.96 -25.76 18.30
C GLU A 313 -10.62 -26.84 19.16
N GLU A 314 -9.85 -27.51 20.03
CA GLU A 314 -10.37 -28.52 20.95
C GLU A 314 -11.36 -27.91 21.96
N ILE A 315 -11.07 -26.71 22.46
CA ILE A 315 -11.95 -25.99 23.39
C ILE A 315 -13.28 -25.66 22.72
N VAL A 316 -13.26 -25.10 21.51
CA VAL A 316 -14.50 -24.76 20.78
C VAL A 316 -15.30 -26.03 20.45
N ARG A 317 -14.63 -27.13 20.12
CA ARG A 317 -15.28 -28.43 19.88
C ARG A 317 -15.98 -28.95 21.13
N GLN A 318 -15.32 -28.90 22.29
CA GLN A 318 -15.92 -29.27 23.57
C GLN A 318 -17.13 -28.38 23.91
N MET A 319 -17.02 -27.05 23.72
CA MET A 319 -18.12 -26.11 23.93
C MET A 319 -19.33 -26.40 23.03
N LYS A 320 -19.08 -26.79 21.79
CA LYS A 320 -20.12 -27.20 20.84
C LYS A 320 -20.77 -28.52 21.24
N ASP A 321 -20.00 -29.49 21.67
CA ASP A 321 -20.51 -30.81 22.06
C ASP A 321 -21.37 -30.74 23.33
N ASP A 322 -21.04 -29.83 24.27
CA ASP A 322 -21.86 -29.53 25.45
C ASP A 322 -23.14 -28.77 25.11
N ALA A 323 -23.17 -28.06 23.99
CA ALA A 323 -24.37 -27.42 23.47
C ALA A 323 -25.21 -28.43 22.67
N ALA A 324 -26.05 -29.21 23.35
CA ALA A 324 -26.85 -30.29 22.74
C ALA A 324 -27.67 -29.88 21.50
N GLU A 325 -28.03 -28.60 21.37
CA GLU A 325 -28.70 -28.03 20.18
C GLU A 325 -27.81 -28.04 18.91
N TRP A 326 -26.50 -28.17 19.06
CA TRP A 326 -25.48 -28.17 18.00
C TRP A 326 -24.84 -29.53 17.72
N ALA A 327 -25.38 -30.61 18.27
CA ALA A 327 -24.86 -31.98 18.10
C ALA A 327 -24.71 -32.40 16.62
N ARG A 328 -25.48 -31.80 15.69
CA ARG A 328 -25.42 -32.09 14.24
C ARG A 328 -24.91 -30.93 13.37
N GLY A 329 -24.60 -29.77 13.96
CA GLY A 329 -24.10 -28.60 13.21
C GLY A 329 -22.59 -28.65 12.97
N SER A 330 -22.08 -27.84 12.04
CA SER A 330 -20.62 -27.66 11.87
C SER A 330 -20.04 -26.76 12.96
N LEU A 331 -18.72 -26.80 13.14
CA LEU A 331 -18.00 -25.94 14.10
C LEU A 331 -18.15 -24.46 13.72
N GLU A 332 -18.07 -24.14 12.43
CA GLU A 332 -18.27 -22.79 11.88
C GLU A 332 -19.69 -22.26 12.15
N GLN A 333 -20.72 -23.08 11.91
CA GLN A 333 -22.11 -22.68 12.15
C GLN A 333 -22.36 -22.41 13.63
N TYR A 334 -21.75 -23.22 14.51
CA TYR A 334 -21.78 -22.99 15.95
C TYR A 334 -21.12 -21.66 16.33
N MET A 335 -19.88 -21.42 15.88
CA MET A 335 -19.16 -20.17 16.18
C MET A 335 -19.91 -18.94 15.66
N ALA A 336 -20.41 -18.97 14.42
CA ALA A 336 -21.16 -17.87 13.84
C ALA A 336 -22.46 -17.58 14.61
N ALA A 337 -23.20 -18.61 15.03
CA ALA A 337 -24.42 -18.45 15.79
C ALA A 337 -24.18 -17.91 17.19
N VAL A 338 -23.14 -18.40 17.88
CA VAL A 338 -22.76 -17.93 19.21
C VAL A 338 -22.20 -16.51 19.15
N ALA A 339 -21.36 -16.20 18.17
CA ALA A 339 -20.84 -14.85 17.94
C ALA A 339 -21.95 -13.84 17.66
N HIS A 340 -22.94 -14.22 16.83
CA HIS A 340 -24.09 -13.36 16.55
C HIS A 340 -24.95 -13.12 17.79
N ARG A 341 -25.18 -14.17 18.61
CA ARG A 341 -25.91 -14.06 19.88
C ARG A 341 -25.14 -13.19 20.87
N GLY A 342 -23.85 -13.44 21.04
CA GLY A 342 -22.96 -12.68 21.91
C GLY A 342 -22.87 -11.21 21.55
N ARG A 343 -22.81 -10.87 20.25
CA ARG A 343 -22.87 -9.49 19.77
C ARG A 343 -24.20 -8.81 20.11
N LYS A 344 -25.33 -9.52 19.99
CA LYS A 344 -26.65 -8.98 20.39
C LYS A 344 -26.74 -8.71 21.89
N GLU A 345 -26.10 -9.53 22.71
CA GLU A 345 -26.13 -9.43 24.18
C GLU A 345 -25.17 -8.37 24.72
N THR A 346 -24.00 -8.20 24.09
CA THR A 346 -22.88 -7.40 24.63
C THR A 346 -22.60 -6.14 23.82
N GLY A 347 -23.07 -6.07 22.57
CA GLY A 347 -22.72 -5.02 21.61
C GLY A 347 -21.32 -5.19 20.99
N VAL A 348 -20.51 -6.12 21.48
CA VAL A 348 -19.13 -6.36 21.02
C VAL A 348 -19.13 -7.35 19.85
N ALA A 349 -18.41 -7.03 18.78
CA ALA A 349 -18.26 -7.93 17.65
C ALA A 349 -17.32 -9.09 18.02
N ILE A 350 -17.78 -10.33 17.81
CA ILE A 350 -17.00 -11.54 18.08
C ILE A 350 -16.64 -12.15 16.72
N PRO A 351 -15.35 -12.28 16.38
CA PRO A 351 -14.92 -12.97 15.17
C PRO A 351 -15.34 -14.44 15.21
N ALA A 352 -15.74 -15.01 14.07
CA ALA A 352 -16.09 -16.43 13.95
C ALA A 352 -15.29 -17.13 12.82
N THR A 353 -14.19 -16.51 12.39
CA THR A 353 -13.31 -16.95 11.30
C THR A 353 -12.45 -18.16 11.67
N ASP A 354 -12.00 -18.23 12.92
CA ASP A 354 -11.20 -19.31 13.47
C ASP A 354 -11.41 -19.47 14.98
N PRO A 355 -11.08 -20.64 15.58
CA PRO A 355 -11.30 -20.90 17.00
C PRO A 355 -10.56 -19.97 17.97
N GLU A 356 -9.35 -19.49 17.63
CA GLU A 356 -8.58 -18.61 18.51
C GLU A 356 -9.23 -17.24 18.59
N SER A 357 -9.48 -16.63 17.43
CA SER A 357 -10.14 -15.32 17.34
C SER A 357 -11.54 -15.35 17.96
N PHE A 358 -12.28 -16.46 17.79
CA PHE A 358 -13.58 -16.67 18.42
C PHE A 358 -13.50 -16.68 19.95
N ILE A 359 -12.56 -17.43 20.52
CA ILE A 359 -12.41 -17.51 21.98
C ILE A 359 -11.92 -16.17 22.56
N ARG A 360 -10.95 -15.52 21.93
CA ARG A 360 -10.45 -14.20 22.37
C ARG A 360 -11.53 -13.14 22.27
N GLY A 361 -12.24 -13.06 21.14
CA GLY A 361 -13.36 -12.13 20.98
C GLY A 361 -14.51 -12.40 21.95
N SER A 362 -14.76 -13.67 22.28
CA SER A 362 -15.74 -14.04 23.31
C SER A 362 -15.28 -13.64 24.73
N ALA A 363 -13.96 -13.66 24.99
CA ALA A 363 -13.39 -13.16 26.25
C ALA A 363 -13.53 -11.64 26.36
N ASP A 364 -13.23 -10.92 25.28
CA ASP A 364 -13.36 -9.46 25.21
C ASP A 364 -14.82 -9.00 25.33
N ALA A 365 -15.74 -9.77 24.77
CA ALA A 365 -17.19 -9.60 24.97
C ALA A 365 -17.65 -9.98 26.39
N GLY A 366 -16.77 -10.53 27.24
CA GLY A 366 -17.07 -10.91 28.61
C GLY A 366 -17.89 -12.19 28.77
N LEU A 367 -18.04 -12.98 27.71
CA LEU A 367 -18.84 -14.22 27.71
C LEU A 367 -18.08 -15.41 28.32
N LEU A 368 -16.76 -15.33 28.35
CA LEU A 368 -15.87 -16.32 28.94
C LEU A 368 -14.61 -15.64 29.49
N ARG A 369 -13.76 -16.41 30.17
CA ARG A 369 -12.44 -15.96 30.63
C ARG A 369 -11.37 -16.96 30.20
N ILE A 370 -10.31 -16.45 29.60
CA ILE A 370 -9.09 -17.22 29.36
C ILE A 370 -8.28 -17.22 30.66
N LEU A 371 -7.93 -18.40 31.14
CA LEU A 371 -7.14 -18.60 32.35
C LEU A 371 -5.68 -18.83 31.95
N HIS A 372 -4.77 -18.02 32.49
CA HIS A 372 -3.32 -18.11 32.29
C HIS A 372 -2.67 -19.11 33.24
#